data_AF-A0A3B9L4W8-F1
#
_entry.id   AF-A0A3B9L4W8-F1
#
_cell.length_a   1.000
_cell.length_b   1.000
_cell.length_c   1.000
_cell.angle_alpha   90.00
_cell.angle_beta   90.00
_cell.angle_gamma   90.00
#
_symmetry.space_group_name_H-M   'P 1'
#
loop_
_entity.id
_entity.type
_entity.pdbx_description
1 polymer ?
#
loop_
_entity_poly.entity_id
_entity_poly.type
_entity_poly.pdbx_seq_one_letter_code
_entity_poly.pdbx_strand_id
1 'polypeptide(L)'
;MSDPDPSNAPPSGRLRSFFGFGRKTDPVEAVSPEANGEMPQHNPNEMRLRLAEFQDLRVDDVMVPRAEIKAVEVGMEFPELLKYFAEVTHSRLPVFRESLDDPIGFVHIKDVVSELAKGEEPAKRPLERLHRDVLYVPPSMKLTDLLVKMQSTRIHLALVVDE
;
A
#
# COMPACT_ATOMS: atom_id res chain seq x y z
N MET A 1 -53.02 1.23 26.62
CA MET A 1 -52.59 2.11 25.53
C MET A 1 -51.48 2.95 26.11
N SER A 2 -50.25 2.50 25.95
CA SER A 2 -49.06 3.14 26.52
C SER A 2 -48.39 3.93 25.40
N ASP A 3 -48.15 5.22 25.65
CA ASP A 3 -47.43 6.11 24.75
C ASP A 3 -46.01 5.59 24.44
N PRO A 4 -45.48 5.80 23.22
CA PRO A 4 -44.13 5.42 22.88
C PRO A 4 -43.08 6.40 23.45
N ASP A 5 -42.01 5.80 23.97
CA ASP A 5 -40.77 6.40 24.49
C ASP A 5 -40.00 7.21 23.41
N PRO A 6 -39.60 8.48 23.68
CA PRO A 6 -39.01 9.38 22.67
C PRO A 6 -37.47 9.25 22.52
N SER A 7 -36.86 8.11 22.86
CA SER A 7 -35.38 8.00 22.92
C SER A 7 -34.68 7.38 21.72
N ASN A 8 -35.33 7.18 20.56
CA ASN A 8 -34.63 6.63 19.39
C ASN A 8 -35.00 7.32 18.06
N ALA A 9 -34.46 8.52 17.87
CA ALA A 9 -34.41 9.20 16.58
C ALA A 9 -32.95 9.20 16.06
N PRO A 10 -32.68 8.79 14.82
CA PRO A 10 -31.32 8.86 14.27
C PRO A 10 -30.92 10.33 14.06
N PRO A 11 -29.66 10.72 14.37
CA PRO A 11 -29.23 12.10 14.20
C PRO A 11 -29.11 12.47 12.72
N SER A 12 -29.75 13.57 12.35
CA SER A 12 -29.68 14.19 11.04
C SER A 12 -28.31 14.81 10.80
N GLY A 13 -27.49 14.11 10.01
CA GLY A 13 -26.20 14.62 9.54
C GLY A 13 -26.38 15.83 8.62
N ARG A 14 -25.99 17.02 9.11
CA ARG A 14 -25.82 18.22 8.29
C ARG A 14 -24.67 18.03 7.31
N LEU A 15 -24.98 17.94 6.01
CA LEU A 15 -24.02 18.09 4.92
C LEU A 15 -23.45 19.52 4.93
N ARG A 16 -22.18 19.66 5.32
CA ARG A 16 -21.40 20.87 5.04
C ARG A 16 -20.90 20.79 3.60
N SER A 17 -21.51 21.62 2.76
CA SER A 17 -20.99 22.01 1.46
C SER A 17 -19.68 22.78 1.64
N PHE A 18 -18.63 22.36 0.93
CA PHE A 18 -17.48 23.20 0.59
C PHE A 18 -17.44 23.35 -0.93
N PHE A 19 -17.80 24.54 -1.42
CA PHE A 19 -17.35 25.08 -2.71
C PHE A 19 -15.80 25.11 -2.72
N GLY A 20 -15.03 24.97 -3.78
CA GLY A 20 -15.27 24.90 -5.22
C GLY A 20 -13.99 25.38 -5.92
N PHE A 21 -13.34 24.55 -6.73
CA PHE A 21 -12.34 24.98 -7.73
C PHE A 21 -12.48 24.08 -8.96
N GLY A 22 -12.76 24.70 -10.10
CA GLY A 22 -13.24 24.04 -11.30
C GLY A 22 -12.18 23.24 -12.07
N ARG A 23 -12.47 21.97 -12.28
CA ARG A 23 -12.29 21.25 -13.55
C ARG A 23 -13.54 20.42 -13.77
N LYS A 24 -14.18 20.54 -14.93
CA LYS A 24 -15.23 19.62 -15.35
C LYS A 24 -14.57 18.28 -15.66
N THR A 25 -14.53 17.39 -14.67
CA THR A 25 -14.40 15.95 -14.90
C THR A 25 -15.81 15.39 -14.79
N ASP A 26 -16.27 14.71 -15.84
CA ASP A 26 -17.54 13.99 -15.77
C ASP A 26 -17.52 13.01 -14.58
N PRO A 27 -18.62 12.88 -13.83
CA PRO A 27 -18.65 12.02 -12.66
C PRO A 27 -18.46 10.57 -13.10
N VAL A 28 -17.43 9.91 -12.59
CA VAL A 28 -17.28 8.46 -12.67
C VAL A 28 -18.42 7.86 -11.86
N GLU A 29 -19.40 7.27 -12.55
CA GLU A 29 -20.56 6.67 -11.94
C GLU A 29 -20.13 5.58 -10.94
N ALA A 30 -20.59 5.68 -9.70
CA ALA A 30 -20.27 4.72 -8.65
C ALA A 30 -20.89 3.37 -9.02
N VAL A 31 -20.04 2.40 -9.36
CA VAL A 31 -20.46 1.03 -9.67
C VAL A 31 -20.99 0.39 -8.39
N SER A 32 -22.30 0.13 -8.33
CA SER A 32 -22.93 -0.64 -7.25
C SER A 32 -22.45 -2.10 -7.28
N PRO A 33 -22.22 -2.74 -6.13
CA PRO A 33 -21.81 -4.14 -6.10
C PRO A 33 -23.06 -5.02 -6.17
N GLU A 34 -23.65 -5.14 -7.36
CA GLU A 34 -24.59 -6.22 -7.62
C GLU A 34 -23.83 -7.42 -8.17
N ALA A 35 -23.92 -8.51 -7.42
CA ALA A 35 -23.24 -9.76 -7.65
C ALA A 35 -23.66 -10.39 -8.98
N ASN A 36 -22.76 -10.39 -9.96
CA ASN A 36 -22.59 -11.46 -10.92
C ASN A 36 -21.10 -11.55 -11.25
N GLY A 37 -20.54 -12.77 -11.21
CA GLY A 37 -19.13 -13.06 -11.46
C GLY A 37 -18.68 -12.86 -12.91
N GLU A 38 -19.17 -11.81 -13.57
CA GLU A 38 -18.62 -11.35 -14.83
C GLU A 38 -17.33 -10.60 -14.52
N MET A 39 -16.19 -11.19 -14.92
CA MET A 39 -14.94 -10.46 -15.03
C MET A 39 -15.25 -9.17 -15.81
N PRO A 40 -14.91 -7.97 -15.29
CA PRO A 40 -15.13 -6.73 -16.03
C PRO A 40 -14.51 -6.93 -17.41
N GLN A 41 -15.33 -6.90 -18.47
CA GLN A 41 -14.80 -6.94 -19.81
C GLN A 41 -14.06 -5.62 -19.99
N HIS A 42 -12.75 -5.63 -19.80
CA HIS A 42 -11.93 -4.43 -19.91
C HIS A 42 -12.05 -3.99 -21.37
N ASN A 43 -12.81 -2.92 -21.59
CA ASN A 43 -12.99 -2.36 -22.91
C ASN A 43 -11.60 -1.92 -23.40
N PRO A 44 -11.14 -2.37 -24.59
CA PRO A 44 -9.85 -1.94 -25.14
C PRO A 44 -9.68 -0.41 -25.16
N ASN A 45 -10.78 0.33 -25.31
CA ASN A 45 -10.77 1.79 -25.23
C ASN A 45 -10.48 2.31 -23.81
N GLU A 46 -11.05 1.72 -22.77
CA GLU A 46 -10.77 2.09 -21.38
C GLU A 46 -9.32 1.80 -20.99
N MET A 47 -8.79 0.65 -21.41
CA MET A 47 -7.38 0.31 -21.18
C MET A 47 -6.44 1.31 -21.87
N ARG A 48 -6.78 1.73 -23.09
CA ARG A 48 -6.02 2.74 -23.83
C ARG A 48 -6.00 4.10 -23.12
N LEU A 49 -7.13 4.51 -22.53
CA LEU A 49 -7.23 5.75 -21.78
C LEU A 49 -6.40 5.69 -20.48
N ARG A 50 -6.51 4.61 -19.70
CA ARG A 50 -5.70 4.41 -18.48
C ARG A 50 -4.20 4.35 -18.78
N LEU A 51 -3.80 3.78 -19.93
CA LEU A 51 -2.41 3.78 -20.35
C LEU A 51 -1.90 5.21 -20.66
N ALA A 52 -2.74 6.04 -21.28
CA ALA A 52 -2.38 7.44 -21.52
C ALA A 52 -2.21 8.21 -20.21
N GLU A 53 -3.14 8.04 -19.25
CA GLU A 53 -3.00 8.62 -17.90
C GLU A 53 -1.73 8.14 -17.20
N PHE A 54 -1.44 6.84 -17.26
CA PHE A 54 -0.25 6.24 -16.65
C PHE A 54 1.07 6.85 -17.16
N GLN A 55 1.13 7.30 -18.41
CA GLN A 55 2.34 7.91 -18.98
C GLN A 55 2.68 9.28 -18.38
N ASP A 56 1.68 9.96 -17.80
CA ASP A 56 1.83 11.28 -17.21
C ASP A 56 2.04 11.25 -15.68
N LEU A 57 1.76 10.11 -15.04
CA LEU A 57 1.93 9.93 -13.60
C LEU A 57 3.41 9.94 -13.17
N ARG A 58 3.63 10.48 -11.98
CA ARG A 58 4.88 10.45 -11.22
C ARG A 58 4.77 9.52 -10.02
N VAL A 59 5.90 9.26 -9.38
CA VAL A 59 5.96 8.45 -8.15
C VAL A 59 5.11 9.08 -7.04
N ASP A 60 5.19 10.41 -6.87
CA ASP A 60 4.42 11.15 -5.86
C ASP A 60 2.90 11.00 -6.01
N ASP A 61 2.41 10.81 -7.24
CA ASP A 61 0.97 10.66 -7.52
C ASP A 61 0.39 9.32 -7.03
N VAL A 62 1.23 8.31 -6.78
CA VAL A 62 0.80 6.93 -6.48
C VAL A 62 1.45 6.33 -5.24
N MET A 63 2.39 7.03 -4.59
CA MET A 63 3.11 6.51 -3.44
C MET A 63 2.19 6.37 -2.21
N VAL A 64 2.55 5.45 -1.31
CA VAL A 64 1.91 5.35 0.00
C VAL A 64 2.42 6.50 0.89
N PRO A 65 1.54 7.35 1.45
CA PRO A 65 1.96 8.44 2.33
C PRO A 65 2.75 7.92 3.53
N ARG A 66 3.75 8.69 3.97
CA ARG A 66 4.65 8.29 5.07
C ARG A 66 3.92 7.83 6.34
N ALA A 67 2.83 8.50 6.70
CA ALA A 67 2.05 8.18 7.90
C ALA A 67 1.33 6.82 7.83
N GLU A 68 1.17 6.27 6.63
CA GLU A 68 0.47 5.00 6.39
C GLU A 68 1.44 3.82 6.22
N ILE A 69 2.75 4.09 6.16
CA ILE A 69 3.77 3.05 5.99
C ILE A 69 3.72 2.05 7.15
N LYS A 70 3.52 0.77 6.80
CA LYS A 70 3.73 -0.36 7.69
C LYS A 70 5.15 -0.86 7.49
N ALA A 71 5.96 -0.84 8.54
CA ALA A 71 7.38 -1.18 8.50
C ALA A 71 7.79 -1.92 9.77
N VAL A 72 8.98 -2.51 9.75
CA VAL A 72 9.53 -3.26 10.89
C VAL A 72 10.92 -2.74 11.25
N GLU A 73 11.21 -2.68 12.54
CA GLU A 73 12.53 -2.33 13.06
C GLU A 73 13.47 -3.54 12.90
N VAL A 74 14.74 -3.31 12.55
CA VAL A 74 15.76 -4.37 12.38
C VAL A 74 15.95 -5.25 13.63
N GLY A 75 15.69 -4.68 14.81
CA GLY A 75 15.78 -5.39 16.10
C GLY A 75 14.58 -6.29 16.41
N MET A 76 13.51 -6.28 15.61
CA MET A 76 12.29 -7.04 15.87
C MET A 76 12.56 -8.55 15.88
N GLU A 77 12.11 -9.22 16.94
CA GLU A 77 12.32 -10.64 17.12
C GLU A 77 11.39 -11.48 16.21
N PHE A 78 11.81 -12.70 15.87
CA PHE A 78 11.09 -13.54 14.90
C PHE A 78 9.60 -13.80 15.22
N PRO A 79 9.21 -14.12 16.46
CA PRO A 79 7.79 -14.35 16.79
C PRO A 79 6.93 -13.09 16.62
N GLU A 80 7.49 -11.91 16.89
CA GLU A 80 6.82 -10.62 16.73
C GLU A 80 6.67 -10.27 15.25
N LEU A 81 7.73 -10.48 14.47
CA LEU A 81 7.71 -10.29 13.03
C LEU A 81 6.62 -11.13 12.35
N LEU A 82 6.49 -12.40 12.72
CA LEU A 82 5.47 -13.30 12.15
C LEU A 82 4.05 -12.83 12.50
N LYS A 83 3.81 -12.42 13.74
CA LYS A 83 2.52 -11.84 14.17
C LYS A 83 2.21 -10.57 13.41
N TYR A 84 3.19 -9.68 13.25
CA TYR A 84 3.02 -8.43 12.54
C TYR A 84 2.68 -8.64 11.06
N PHE A 85 3.34 -9.57 10.39
CA PHE A 85 2.99 -9.97 9.02
C PHE A 85 1.54 -10.47 8.89
N ALA A 86 1.06 -11.24 9.87
CA ALA A 86 -0.32 -11.72 9.90
C ALA A 86 -1.33 -10.59 10.11
N GLU A 87 -0.96 -9.53 10.85
CA GLU A 87 -1.81 -8.37 11.11
C GLU A 87 -1.93 -7.45 9.88
N VAL A 88 -0.82 -7.10 9.25
CA VAL A 88 -0.80 -6.08 8.20
C VAL A 88 -1.14 -6.60 6.81
N THR A 89 -1.16 -7.92 6.57
CA THR A 89 -1.47 -8.55 5.26
C THR A 89 -0.66 -8.07 4.05
N HIS A 90 0.51 -7.47 4.28
CA HIS A 90 1.44 -7.07 3.22
C HIS A 90 2.45 -8.18 2.92
N SER A 91 2.81 -8.37 1.65
CA SER A 91 3.84 -9.34 1.26
C SER A 91 5.27 -8.85 1.54
N ARG A 92 5.47 -7.53 1.59
CA ARG A 92 6.76 -6.86 1.79
C ARG A 92 6.58 -5.73 2.78
N LEU A 93 7.53 -5.62 3.71
CA LEU A 93 7.57 -4.54 4.69
C LEU A 93 8.96 -3.87 4.64
N PRO A 94 9.05 -2.55 4.56
CA PRO A 94 10.31 -1.83 4.77
C PRO A 94 10.92 -2.20 6.12
N VAL A 95 12.24 -2.33 6.14
CA VAL A 95 13.03 -2.55 7.35
C VAL A 95 13.81 -1.28 7.63
N PHE A 96 13.74 -0.79 8.87
CA PHE A 96 14.46 0.41 9.31
C PHE A 96 15.26 0.14 10.59
N ARG A 97 16.20 1.03 10.93
CA ARG A 97 16.97 0.94 12.18
C ARG A 97 16.31 1.71 13.32
N GLU A 98 16.47 3.03 13.38
CA GLU A 98 15.97 3.86 14.48
C GLU A 98 14.65 4.57 14.13
N SER A 99 14.54 5.00 12.88
CA SER A 99 13.35 5.64 12.33
C SER A 99 13.18 5.28 10.86
N LEU A 100 12.02 5.62 10.28
CA LEU A 100 11.76 5.50 8.85
C LEU A 100 12.71 6.35 7.98
N ASP A 101 13.53 7.23 8.57
CA ASP A 101 14.57 8.00 7.87
C ASP A 101 15.88 7.22 7.68
N ASP A 102 16.04 6.08 8.37
CA ASP A 102 17.16 5.16 8.21
C ASP A 102 16.67 3.78 7.72
N PRO A 103 16.11 3.70 6.48
CA PRO A 103 15.71 2.44 5.90
C PRO A 103 16.92 1.65 5.41
N ILE A 104 16.96 0.36 5.74
CA ILE A 104 18.06 -0.54 5.38
C ILE A 104 17.66 -1.58 4.32
N GLY A 105 16.39 -1.62 3.92
CA GLY A 105 15.90 -2.55 2.91
C GLY A 105 14.44 -2.93 3.14
N PHE A 106 14.09 -4.16 2.78
CA PHE A 106 12.76 -4.72 3.04
C PHE A 106 12.82 -6.22 3.36
N VAL A 107 11.81 -6.73 4.06
CA VAL A 107 11.62 -8.16 4.31
C VAL A 107 10.44 -8.68 3.52
N HIS A 108 10.58 -9.88 2.94
CA HIS A 108 9.49 -10.56 2.24
C HIS A 108 8.92 -11.69 3.11
N ILE A 109 7.60 -11.83 3.14
CA ILE A 109 6.94 -12.95 3.85
C ILE A 109 7.46 -14.34 3.46
N LYS A 110 7.83 -14.54 2.18
CA LYS A 110 8.38 -15.82 1.70
C LYS A 110 9.69 -16.18 2.40
N ASP A 111 10.50 -15.19 2.79
CA ASP A 111 11.77 -15.44 3.48
C ASP A 111 11.52 -15.84 4.93
N VAL A 112 10.58 -15.17 5.59
CA VAL A 112 10.13 -15.52 6.95
C VAL A 112 9.57 -16.94 6.99
N VAL A 113 8.70 -17.29 6.03
CA VAL A 113 8.13 -18.64 5.92
C VAL A 113 9.20 -19.67 5.58
N SER A 114 10.16 -19.34 4.72
CA SER A 114 11.27 -20.24 4.37
C SER A 114 12.17 -20.49 5.57
N GLU A 115 12.41 -19.48 6.40
CA GLU A 115 13.17 -19.63 7.64
C GLU A 115 12.46 -20.57 8.63
N LEU A 116 11.14 -20.39 8.80
CA LEU A 116 10.33 -21.27 9.64
C LEU A 116 10.34 -22.73 9.14
N ALA A 117 10.30 -22.92 7.82
CA ALA A 117 10.26 -24.25 7.21
C ALA A 117 11.56 -25.05 7.40
N LYS A 118 12.67 -24.43 7.79
CA LYS A 118 13.92 -25.14 8.10
C LYS A 118 13.80 -26.03 9.34
N GLY A 119 12.86 -25.74 10.24
CA GLY A 119 12.66 -26.49 11.48
C GLY A 119 13.76 -26.28 12.53
N GLU A 120 14.65 -25.32 12.29
CA GLU A 120 15.67 -24.85 13.24
C GLU A 120 15.08 -23.73 14.11
N GLU A 121 15.69 -23.47 15.27
CA GLU A 121 15.33 -22.30 16.08
C GLU A 121 15.69 -21.03 15.28
N PRO A 122 14.71 -20.15 14.97
CA PRO A 122 14.99 -18.95 14.19
C PRO A 122 16.00 -18.05 14.92
N ALA A 123 16.83 -17.34 14.15
CA ALA A 123 17.68 -16.31 14.73
C ALA A 123 16.83 -15.32 15.54
N LYS A 124 17.30 -14.96 16.75
CA LYS A 124 16.65 -13.95 17.61
C LYS A 124 16.31 -12.69 16.83
N ARG A 125 17.30 -12.17 16.08
CA ARG A 125 17.16 -11.02 15.17
C ARG A 125 17.22 -11.48 13.71
N PRO A 126 16.08 -11.90 13.12
CA PRO A 126 16.08 -12.45 11.77
C PRO A 126 16.34 -11.39 10.71
N LEU A 127 15.93 -10.13 10.95
CA LEU A 127 15.99 -9.07 9.95
C LEU A 127 17.41 -8.63 9.61
N GLU A 128 18.40 -8.88 10.48
CA GLU A 128 19.82 -8.67 10.17
C GLU A 128 20.29 -9.52 8.97
N ARG A 129 19.62 -10.65 8.70
CA ARG A 129 19.96 -11.59 7.62
C ARG A 129 18.91 -11.68 6.51
N LEU A 130 17.64 -11.45 6.85
CA LEU A 130 16.51 -11.64 5.92
C LEU A 130 16.14 -10.40 5.10
N HIS A 131 16.70 -9.22 5.42
CA HIS A 131 16.42 -8.03 4.61
C HIS A 131 17.05 -8.14 3.22
N ARG A 132 16.39 -7.52 2.25
CA ARG A 132 16.80 -7.42 0.86
C ARG A 132 16.94 -5.96 0.46
N ASP A 133 17.80 -5.69 -0.52
CA ASP A 133 17.97 -4.36 -1.09
C ASP A 133 16.65 -3.81 -1.66
N VAL A 134 16.44 -2.51 -1.49
CA VAL A 134 15.28 -1.79 -2.01
C VAL A 134 15.70 -0.74 -3.02
N LEU A 135 14.79 -0.37 -3.92
CA LEU A 135 15.03 0.74 -4.83
C LEU A 135 14.78 2.06 -4.11
N TYR A 136 15.70 3.01 -4.26
CA TYR A 136 15.47 4.40 -3.89
C TYR A 136 15.13 5.20 -5.14
N VAL A 137 14.10 6.04 -5.05
CA VAL A 137 13.63 6.90 -6.14
C VAL A 137 13.16 8.26 -5.62
N PRO A 138 13.35 9.34 -6.39
CA PRO A 138 12.79 10.64 -6.03
C PRO A 138 11.29 10.71 -6.34
N PRO A 139 10.51 11.54 -5.63
CA PRO A 139 9.06 11.71 -5.87
C PRO A 139 8.76 12.21 -7.29
N SER A 140 9.69 12.97 -7.88
CA SER A 140 9.55 13.56 -9.21
C SER A 140 9.75 12.56 -10.37
N MET A 141 10.25 11.35 -10.12
CA MET A 141 10.47 10.34 -11.16
C MET A 141 9.15 9.97 -11.86
N LYS A 142 9.20 9.75 -13.19
CA LYS A 142 8.03 9.25 -13.92
C LYS A 142 7.72 7.81 -13.51
N LEU A 143 6.43 7.49 -13.40
CA LEU A 143 5.98 6.15 -13.02
C LEU A 143 6.38 5.09 -14.06
N THR A 144 6.45 5.44 -15.35
CA THR A 144 6.97 4.58 -16.41
C THR A 144 8.43 4.18 -16.19
N ASP A 145 9.25 5.13 -15.73
CA ASP A 145 10.68 4.90 -15.50
C ASP A 145 10.88 4.02 -14.26
N LEU A 146 10.10 4.26 -13.20
CA LEU A 146 10.08 3.38 -12.04
C LEU A 146 9.67 1.95 -12.43
N LEU A 147 8.62 1.79 -13.24
CA LEU A 147 8.17 0.47 -13.69
C LEU A 147 9.28 -0.29 -14.44
N VAL A 148 9.99 0.36 -15.37
CA VAL A 148 11.12 -0.24 -16.09
C VAL A 148 12.24 -0.62 -15.11
N LYS A 149 12.56 0.24 -14.14
CA LYS A 149 13.57 -0.04 -13.11
C LYS A 149 13.17 -1.26 -12.27
N MET A 150 11.92 -1.32 -11.80
CA MET A 150 11.37 -2.44 -11.03
C MET A 150 11.40 -3.75 -11.82
N GLN A 151 11.05 -3.72 -13.11
CA GLN A 151 11.11 -4.89 -13.99
C GLN A 151 12.54 -5.39 -14.22
N SER A 152 13.47 -4.49 -14.51
CA SER A 152 14.87 -4.84 -14.78
C SER A 152 15.60 -5.42 -13.56
N THR A 153 15.29 -4.90 -12.38
CA THR A 153 15.89 -5.32 -11.10
C THR A 153 15.13 -6.46 -10.41
N ARG A 154 13.90 -6.74 -10.85
CA ARG A 154 12.93 -7.63 -10.17
C ARG A 154 12.65 -7.25 -8.72
N ILE A 155 12.74 -5.95 -8.41
CA ILE A 155 12.42 -5.40 -7.09
C ILE A 155 11.02 -4.76 -7.17
N HIS A 156 10.09 -5.26 -6.36
CA HIS A 156 8.68 -4.84 -6.37
C HIS A 156 8.31 -3.88 -5.23
N LEU A 157 9.30 -3.23 -4.62
CA LEU A 157 9.14 -2.20 -3.60
C LEU A 157 10.18 -1.12 -3.84
N ALA A 158 9.76 0.14 -3.78
CA ALA A 158 10.66 1.28 -3.81
C ALA A 158 10.38 2.17 -2.61
N LEU A 159 11.43 2.77 -2.07
CA LEU A 159 11.33 3.83 -1.07
C LEU A 159 11.51 5.16 -1.78
N VAL A 160 10.54 6.04 -1.52
CA VAL A 160 10.59 7.42 -2.00
C VAL A 160 11.41 8.22 -0.99
N VAL A 161 12.45 8.88 -1.48
CA VAL A 161 13.33 9.72 -0.67
C VAL A 161 13.43 11.10 -1.31
N ASP A 162 13.34 12.13 -0.47
CA ASP A 162 13.63 13.50 -0.88
C ASP A 162 15.16 13.65 -1.05
N GLU A 163 15.55 14.42 -2.07
CA GLU A 163 16.97 14.74 -2.38
C GLU A 163 17.63 15.60 -1.30
#